data_AF-A0A3M6YIY4-F1
#
_entry.id   AF-A0A3M6YIY4-F1
#
_cell.length_a   1.000
_cell.length_b   1.000
_cell.length_c   1.000
_cell.angle_alpha   90.00
_cell.angle_beta   90.00
_cell.angle_gamma   90.00
#
_symmetry.space_group_name_H-M   'P 1'
#
loop_
_entity.id
_entity.type
_entity.pdbx_description
1 polymer ?
#
loop_
_entity_poly.entity_id
_entity_poly.type
_entity_poly.pdbx_seq_one_letter_code
_entity_poly.pdbx_strand_id
1 'polypeptide(L)'
;LTYGWICLDAGHNIDVDNVRSCDIAPVQKNSSNWTINQLKIDYCLAEVAQPHCKLQFSLPMLATVILMNACKSICMFLTLWKHRSATLVTIGDALSSFLQQPDELTESRCLMGKVDLKRGPMHWRMFSWYGLRPRPNIKPDPVTFRAPLRRRWFAAASFKRWFLTMGFCLAALGTSIHFEVLGLRRMRINTQNLSLALNTGFGAVDSRALLDAGLPRLGSESLVLSVLLANLPQAIVSFLYLAYNGLVTCMCLAHEYSKYGLPDRKKALRVTTPRGQQRSTYYLQLPFRYAAPLLVASTTLHWLISQGIFLARISTTDYKGQGNSANDFSEVGYSCLPILLAMILGTAMLAAIVGCGFRKFASHIPVAGSCSVALAAAAHRPKDDVDAAFLPVQWGEVRSEGTNEIGHCCFTSHEVHDLIPGRLYAGTARKSYHDSSND
;
A
#
# COMPACT_ATOMS: atom_id res chain seq x y z
N LEU A 1 -1.96 22.73 32.17
CA LEU A 1 -1.85 21.37 32.76
C LEU A 1 -2.89 21.28 33.87
N THR A 2 -3.84 20.34 33.82
CA THR A 2 -4.95 20.21 34.80
C THR A 2 -4.45 20.04 36.24
N TYR A 3 -3.24 19.51 36.43
CA TYR A 3 -2.57 19.33 37.73
C TYR A 3 -1.32 20.21 37.91
N GLY A 4 -1.19 21.28 37.11
CA GLY A 4 -0.04 22.19 37.20
C GLY A 4 0.08 22.90 38.55
N TRP A 5 -1.03 23.01 39.28
CA TRP A 5 -1.09 23.62 40.61
C TRP A 5 -0.18 22.95 41.64
N ILE A 6 0.16 21.66 41.46
CA ILE A 6 1.04 20.90 42.38
C ILE A 6 2.46 21.47 42.42
N CYS A 7 2.89 22.14 41.35
CA CYS A 7 4.26 22.64 41.17
C CYS A 7 4.37 24.17 41.16
N LEU A 8 3.39 24.89 41.72
CA LEU A 8 3.35 26.36 41.70
C LEU A 8 4.56 27.03 42.35
N ASP A 9 5.25 26.36 43.29
CA ASP A 9 6.42 26.93 43.98
C ASP A 9 7.76 26.72 43.27
N ALA A 10 7.81 25.90 42.21
CA ALA A 10 9.05 25.54 41.54
C ALA A 10 9.59 26.62 40.57
N GLY A 11 8.95 27.79 40.48
CA GLY A 11 9.45 28.91 39.66
C GLY A 11 8.89 30.24 40.13
N HIS A 12 9.78 31.19 40.44
CA HIS A 12 9.42 32.57 40.78
C HIS A 12 8.53 33.20 39.68
N ASN A 13 7.37 33.71 40.10
CA ASN A 13 6.44 34.57 39.33
C ASN A 13 5.80 33.96 38.09
N ILE A 14 4.91 32.99 38.26
CA ILE A 14 4.22 32.40 37.12
C ILE A 14 2.73 32.18 37.45
N ASP A 15 1.85 32.95 36.77
CA ASP A 15 0.41 32.70 36.63
C ASP A 15 0.11 31.20 36.47
N VAL A 16 -1.01 30.72 37.00
CA VAL A 16 -1.48 29.33 36.87
C VAL A 16 -1.47 28.85 35.41
N ASP A 17 -1.63 29.77 34.46
CA ASP A 17 -1.60 29.54 33.02
C ASP A 17 -0.20 29.26 32.42
N ASN A 18 0.88 29.58 33.14
CA ASN A 18 2.26 29.42 32.66
C ASN A 18 3.02 28.28 33.35
N VAL A 19 2.39 27.49 34.25
CA VAL A 19 2.97 26.22 34.74
C VAL A 19 2.91 25.18 33.62
N ARG A 20 4.01 25.12 32.87
CA ARG A 20 4.17 24.31 31.65
C ARG A 20 4.87 22.96 31.90
N SER A 21 5.29 22.67 33.14
CA SER A 21 5.85 21.38 33.57
C SER A 21 5.69 21.23 35.07
N CYS A 22 5.24 20.05 35.49
CA CYS A 22 5.16 19.67 36.90
C CYS A 22 5.80 18.29 37.07
N ASP A 23 7.03 18.27 37.57
CA ASP A 23 7.68 17.03 38.00
C ASP A 23 7.35 16.84 39.48
N ILE A 24 6.56 15.80 39.76
CA ILE A 24 6.09 15.48 41.11
C ILE A 24 7.10 14.62 41.89
N ALA A 25 8.13 14.07 41.23
CA ALA A 25 9.10 13.20 41.90
C ALA A 25 9.83 13.89 43.09
N PRO A 26 10.24 15.18 43.00
CA PRO A 26 10.83 15.90 44.14
C PRO A 26 9.84 16.10 45.28
N VAL A 27 8.57 16.41 44.96
CA VAL A 27 7.49 16.60 45.93
C VAL A 27 7.15 15.27 46.61
N GLN A 28 7.10 14.16 45.87
CA GLN A 28 6.89 12.82 46.42
C GLN A 28 8.03 12.40 47.34
N LYS A 29 9.28 12.78 47.01
CA LYS A 29 10.46 12.45 47.82
C LYS A 29 10.55 13.29 49.11
N ASN A 30 9.96 14.48 49.13
CA ASN A 30 10.01 15.41 50.27
C ASN A 30 8.61 16.00 50.57
N SER A 31 7.62 15.13 50.75
CA SER A 31 6.21 15.53 50.92
C SER A 31 5.95 16.38 52.17
N SER A 32 6.77 16.22 53.21
CA SER A 32 6.64 16.94 54.49
C SER A 32 6.95 18.44 54.43
N ASN A 33 7.73 18.86 53.42
CA ASN A 33 8.09 20.26 53.18
C ASN A 33 7.53 20.77 51.85
N TRP A 34 6.48 20.13 51.34
CA TRP A 34 5.80 20.58 50.15
C TRP A 34 5.04 21.88 50.42
N THR A 35 5.29 22.87 49.58
CA THR A 35 4.62 24.17 49.63
C THR A 35 3.93 24.45 48.30
N ILE A 36 2.84 25.19 48.35
CA ILE A 36 2.12 25.74 47.19
C ILE A 36 1.87 27.22 47.45
N ASN A 37 2.33 28.08 46.54
CA ASN A 37 2.34 29.54 46.72
C ASN A 37 2.97 29.98 48.06
N GLN A 38 4.10 29.36 48.43
CA GLN A 38 4.81 29.54 49.70
C GLN A 38 4.03 29.12 50.97
N LEU A 39 2.86 28.51 50.81
CA LEU A 39 2.08 27.97 51.92
C LEU A 39 2.40 26.49 52.10
N LYS A 40 2.76 26.11 53.33
CA LYS A 40 3.01 24.72 53.68
C LYS A 40 1.72 23.91 53.62
N ILE A 41 1.75 22.79 52.91
CA ILE A 41 0.64 21.86 52.86
C ILE A 41 0.69 20.97 54.10
N ASP A 42 -0.32 21.07 54.97
CA ASP A 42 -0.40 20.27 56.20
C ASP A 42 -0.75 18.80 55.89
N TYR A 43 -1.73 18.58 55.01
CA TYR A 43 -2.14 17.24 54.57
C TYR A 43 -2.84 17.29 53.20
N CYS A 44 -2.84 16.17 52.49
CA CYS A 44 -3.54 16.00 51.22
C CYS A 44 -4.65 14.97 51.39
N LEU A 45 -5.86 15.32 50.94
CA LEU A 45 -6.98 14.38 50.85
C LEU A 45 -7.01 13.83 49.42
N ALA A 46 -6.66 12.56 49.28
CA ALA A 46 -6.76 11.84 48.02
C ALA A 46 -7.73 10.67 48.21
N GLU A 47 -8.87 10.72 47.53
CA GLU A 47 -9.78 9.59 47.47
C GLU A 47 -9.42 8.75 46.23
N VAL A 48 -9.09 7.48 46.46
CA VAL A 48 -8.91 6.53 45.35
C VAL A 48 -10.30 6.17 44.82
N ALA A 49 -10.75 6.92 43.83
CA ALA A 49 -12.00 6.63 43.13
C ALA A 49 -11.88 5.29 42.39
N GLN A 50 -12.86 4.41 42.55
CA GLN A 50 -12.97 3.19 41.76
C GLN A 50 -13.27 3.56 40.30
N PRO A 51 -12.59 2.96 39.31
CA PRO A 51 -12.88 3.25 37.91
C PRO A 51 -14.31 2.81 37.55
N HIS A 52 -15.20 3.77 37.31
CA HIS A 52 -16.53 3.47 36.80
C HIS A 52 -16.48 3.30 35.28
N CYS A 53 -16.47 2.04 34.82
CA CYS A 53 -16.59 1.75 33.39
C CYS A 53 -18.02 2.04 32.91
N LYS A 54 -18.17 3.07 32.08
CA LYS A 54 -19.44 3.38 31.40
C LYS A 54 -19.28 3.16 29.89
N LEU A 55 -20.13 2.32 29.32
CA LEU A 55 -20.25 2.20 27.86
C LEU A 55 -21.06 3.39 27.34
N GLN A 56 -20.46 4.18 26.45
CA GLN A 56 -21.12 5.29 25.77
C GLN A 56 -21.06 5.06 24.26
N PHE A 57 -22.20 5.14 23.58
CA PHE A 57 -22.30 5.02 22.13
C PHE A 57 -23.00 6.23 21.54
N SER A 58 -22.54 6.66 20.37
CA SER A 58 -23.21 7.68 19.57
C SER A 58 -24.13 6.98 18.56
N LEU A 59 -25.44 7.04 18.79
CA LEU A 59 -26.44 6.48 17.87
C LEU A 59 -26.30 7.01 16.43
N PRO A 60 -26.08 8.33 16.20
CA PRO A 60 -25.83 8.83 14.85
C PRO A 60 -24.63 8.16 14.17
N MET A 61 -23.50 8.05 14.86
CA MET A 61 -22.31 7.40 14.29
C MET A 61 -22.57 5.93 13.96
N LEU A 62 -23.23 5.20 14.87
CA LEU A 62 -23.57 3.79 14.67
C LEU A 62 -24.48 3.61 13.45
N ALA A 63 -25.55 4.41 13.35
CA ALA A 63 -26.48 4.38 12.23
C ALA A 63 -25.77 4.71 10.90
N THR A 64 -24.89 5.72 10.89
CA THR A 64 -24.09 6.06 9.71
C THR A 64 -23.18 4.91 9.27
N VAL A 65 -22.47 4.26 10.20
CA VAL A 65 -21.59 3.12 9.89
C VAL A 65 -22.38 1.93 9.35
N ILE A 66 -23.55 1.64 9.92
CA ILE A 66 -24.44 0.58 9.43
C ILE A 66 -24.91 0.89 8.01
N LEU A 67 -25.40 2.11 7.76
CA LEU A 67 -25.86 2.52 6.43
C LEU A 67 -24.74 2.42 5.39
N MET A 68 -23.54 2.91 5.69
CA MET A 68 -22.39 2.83 4.78
C MET A 68 -21.99 1.39 4.48
N ASN A 69 -22.01 0.49 5.47
CA ASN A 69 -21.74 -0.93 5.25
C ASN A 69 -22.86 -1.60 4.43
N ALA A 70 -24.13 -1.25 4.66
CA ALA A 70 -25.24 -1.76 3.86
C ALA A 70 -25.11 -1.31 2.40
N CYS A 71 -24.84 -0.03 2.14
CA CYS A 71 -24.56 0.49 0.80
C CYS A 71 -23.39 -0.26 0.14
N LYS A 72 -22.28 -0.48 0.86
CA LYS A 72 -21.12 -1.23 0.37
C LYS A 72 -21.51 -2.66 -0.02
N SER A 73 -22.26 -3.36 0.83
CA SER A 73 -22.76 -4.72 0.56
C SER A 73 -23.69 -4.78 -0.65
N ILE A 74 -24.60 -3.81 -0.79
CA ILE A 74 -25.49 -3.70 -1.95
C ILE A 74 -24.66 -3.50 -3.23
N CYS A 75 -23.70 -2.57 -3.22
CA CYS A 75 -22.80 -2.34 -4.37
C CYS A 75 -22.00 -3.59 -4.74
N MET A 76 -21.46 -4.32 -3.76
CA MET A 76 -20.76 -5.59 -3.98
C MET A 76 -21.70 -6.63 -4.61
N PHE A 77 -22.92 -6.78 -4.08
CA PHE A 77 -23.92 -7.71 -4.60
C PHE A 77 -24.32 -7.38 -6.04
N LEU A 78 -24.63 -6.11 -6.33
CA LEU A 78 -24.98 -5.65 -7.69
C LEU A 78 -23.83 -5.87 -8.67
N THR A 79 -22.58 -5.67 -8.22
CA THR A 79 -21.39 -5.92 -9.05
C THR A 79 -21.26 -7.41 -9.37
N LEU A 80 -21.41 -8.30 -8.39
CA LEU A 80 -21.37 -9.74 -8.59
C LEU A 80 -22.51 -10.24 -9.49
N TRP A 81 -23.72 -9.69 -9.34
CA TRP A 81 -24.86 -10.07 -10.17
C TRP A 81 -24.63 -9.63 -11.63
N LYS A 82 -24.17 -8.40 -11.86
CA LYS A 82 -23.98 -7.85 -13.21
C LYS A 82 -22.77 -8.45 -13.93
N HIS A 83 -21.70 -8.81 -13.22
CA HIS A 83 -20.43 -9.20 -13.82
C HIS A 83 -20.31 -10.73 -14.00
N ARG A 84 -20.95 -11.29 -15.04
CA ARG A 84 -20.82 -12.72 -15.41
C ARG A 84 -19.76 -13.03 -16.48
N SER A 85 -19.13 -12.00 -17.04
CA SER A 85 -18.12 -12.15 -18.10
C SER A 85 -16.78 -12.63 -17.54
N ALA A 86 -16.02 -13.38 -18.34
CA ALA A 86 -14.65 -13.77 -18.00
C ALA A 86 -13.79 -12.52 -17.70
N THR A 87 -13.21 -12.47 -16.51
CA THR A 87 -12.37 -11.34 -16.06
C THR A 87 -10.90 -11.64 -16.29
N LEU A 88 -10.19 -10.66 -16.85
CA LEU A 88 -8.74 -10.70 -17.05
C LEU A 88 -8.03 -10.26 -15.75
N VAL A 89 -8.10 -11.08 -14.71
CA VAL A 89 -7.61 -10.74 -13.36
C VAL A 89 -6.11 -10.99 -13.23
N THR A 90 -5.62 -12.04 -13.87
CA THR A 90 -4.23 -12.48 -13.81
C THR A 90 -3.53 -12.35 -15.16
N ILE A 91 -2.19 -12.33 -15.14
CA ILE A 91 -1.40 -12.41 -16.38
C ILE A 91 -1.73 -13.69 -17.15
N GLY A 92 -1.99 -14.80 -16.45
CA GLY A 92 -2.36 -16.05 -17.12
C GLY A 92 -3.72 -15.95 -17.80
N ASP A 93 -4.71 -15.28 -17.21
CA ASP A 93 -6.01 -15.07 -17.89
C ASP A 93 -5.79 -14.28 -19.19
N ALA A 94 -4.96 -13.24 -19.14
CA ALA A 94 -4.62 -12.44 -20.32
C ALA A 94 -3.86 -13.23 -21.38
N LEU A 95 -2.81 -13.96 -21.00
CA LEU A 95 -2.06 -14.79 -21.94
C LEU A 95 -2.94 -15.92 -22.51
N SER A 96 -3.77 -16.56 -21.69
CA SER A 96 -4.69 -17.60 -22.15
C SER A 96 -5.71 -17.04 -23.15
N SER A 97 -6.21 -15.82 -22.94
CA SER A 97 -7.10 -15.14 -23.88
C SER A 97 -6.38 -14.80 -25.19
N PHE A 98 -5.20 -14.19 -25.13
CA PHE A 98 -4.45 -13.78 -26.32
C PHE A 98 -3.85 -14.95 -27.09
N LEU A 99 -3.55 -16.08 -26.45
CA LEU A 99 -3.11 -17.30 -27.13
C LEU A 99 -4.28 -18.00 -27.85
N GLN A 100 -5.50 -17.93 -27.32
CA GLN A 100 -6.69 -18.44 -28.02
C GLN A 100 -7.04 -17.54 -29.20
N GLN A 101 -7.03 -16.22 -28.98
CA GLN A 101 -7.36 -15.22 -29.98
C GLN A 101 -6.27 -14.14 -30.01
N PRO A 102 -5.23 -14.32 -30.85
CA PRO A 102 -4.18 -13.32 -31.03
C PRO A 102 -4.74 -11.98 -31.51
N ASP A 103 -4.24 -10.88 -30.95
CA ASP A 103 -4.67 -9.52 -31.31
C ASP A 103 -3.88 -9.00 -32.52
N GLU A 104 -4.56 -8.83 -33.65
CA GLU A 104 -4.01 -8.34 -34.92
C GLU A 104 -3.29 -7.00 -34.76
N LEU A 105 -3.73 -6.11 -33.87
CA LEU A 105 -3.10 -4.80 -33.68
C LEU A 105 -1.71 -4.89 -33.04
N THR A 106 -1.38 -6.04 -32.45
CA THR A 106 -0.10 -6.30 -31.79
C THR A 106 0.83 -7.18 -32.60
N GLU A 107 0.46 -7.50 -33.83
CA GLU A 107 1.33 -8.22 -34.75
C GLU A 107 2.65 -7.47 -34.94
N SER A 108 3.70 -8.20 -35.26
CA SER A 108 5.03 -7.63 -35.51
C SER A 108 5.78 -7.06 -34.28
N ARG A 109 5.34 -7.34 -33.05
CA ARG A 109 5.85 -6.72 -31.80
C ARG A 109 6.39 -7.70 -30.77
N CYS A 110 6.95 -8.83 -31.19
CA CYS A 110 7.38 -9.94 -30.33
C CYS A 110 8.33 -9.55 -29.16
N LEU A 111 9.14 -8.49 -29.32
CA LEU A 111 10.06 -7.98 -28.30
C LEU A 111 9.52 -6.83 -27.45
N MET A 112 8.24 -6.48 -27.58
CA MET A 112 7.70 -5.28 -26.96
C MET A 112 7.58 -5.42 -25.44
N GLY A 113 8.32 -4.59 -24.71
CA GLY A 113 8.14 -4.39 -23.28
C GLY A 113 7.20 -3.23 -22.96
N LYS A 114 6.77 -3.14 -21.70
CA LYS A 114 5.96 -2.03 -21.19
C LYS A 114 6.60 -0.65 -21.39
N VAL A 115 7.93 -0.59 -21.36
CA VAL A 115 8.69 0.65 -21.53
C VAL A 115 8.65 1.16 -22.97
N ASP A 116 8.47 0.27 -23.94
CA ASP A 116 8.52 0.58 -25.36
C ASP A 116 7.20 1.17 -25.88
N LEU A 117 6.10 1.03 -25.12
CA LEU A 117 4.82 1.68 -25.46
C LEU A 117 4.93 3.20 -25.62
N LYS A 118 5.86 3.84 -24.91
CA LYS A 118 6.02 5.30 -24.86
C LYS A 118 7.28 5.80 -25.56
N ARG A 119 8.19 4.91 -25.97
CA ARG A 119 9.53 5.28 -26.43
C ARG A 119 10.03 4.32 -27.50
N GLY A 120 10.84 4.84 -28.42
CA GLY A 120 11.55 4.03 -29.41
C GLY A 120 10.68 3.59 -30.59
N PRO A 121 11.21 2.70 -31.45
CA PRO A 121 10.57 2.29 -32.70
C PRO A 121 9.22 1.59 -32.47
N MET A 122 9.06 0.89 -31.34
CA MET A 122 7.83 0.18 -30.94
C MET A 122 6.80 1.06 -30.23
N HIS A 123 6.87 2.39 -30.32
CA HIS A 123 5.86 3.28 -29.72
C HIS A 123 4.43 2.88 -30.13
N TRP A 124 3.51 2.82 -29.16
CA TRP A 124 2.15 2.34 -29.40
C TRP A 124 1.23 3.40 -29.99
N ARG A 125 1.32 4.65 -29.50
CA ARG A 125 0.45 5.76 -29.93
C ARG A 125 1.16 6.64 -30.93
N MET A 126 0.68 6.67 -32.17
CA MET A 126 1.15 7.63 -33.17
C MET A 126 0.43 8.97 -32.96
N PHE A 127 1.18 10.05 -32.80
CA PHE A 127 0.61 11.39 -32.72
C PHE A 127 0.17 11.81 -34.12
N SER A 128 -1.13 11.93 -34.36
CA SER A 128 -1.64 12.49 -35.61
C SER A 128 -1.81 13.99 -35.44
N TRP A 129 -1.14 14.78 -36.27
CA TRP A 129 -1.25 16.24 -36.27
C TRP A 129 -2.63 16.72 -36.77
N TYR A 130 -3.44 15.84 -37.35
CA TYR A 130 -4.72 16.16 -38.01
C TYR A 130 -5.92 15.35 -37.48
N GLY A 131 -5.83 14.64 -36.36
CA GLY A 131 -6.91 13.77 -35.86
C GLY A 131 -7.12 13.81 -34.35
N LEU A 132 -8.38 13.96 -33.91
CA LEU A 132 -8.79 13.99 -32.48
C LEU A 132 -8.56 12.67 -31.71
N ARG A 133 -8.14 11.58 -32.36
CA ARG A 133 -7.93 10.28 -31.71
C ARG A 133 -6.54 9.70 -32.04
N PRO A 134 -5.70 9.39 -31.03
CA PRO A 134 -4.43 8.72 -31.27
C PRO A 134 -4.69 7.33 -31.85
N ARG A 135 -4.10 7.03 -33.01
CA ARG A 135 -4.18 5.71 -33.65
C ARG A 135 -3.02 4.82 -33.18
N PRO A 136 -3.22 3.49 -33.04
CA PRO A 136 -2.14 2.57 -32.77
C PRO A 136 -1.17 2.54 -33.97
N ASN A 137 0.12 2.40 -33.72
CA ASN A 137 1.09 2.16 -34.77
C ASN A 137 0.99 0.70 -35.24
N ILE A 138 0.48 0.49 -36.46
CA ILE A 138 0.17 -0.86 -37.00
C ILE A 138 1.36 -1.46 -37.76
N LYS A 139 2.39 -0.67 -38.10
CA LYS A 139 3.58 -1.13 -38.84
C LYS A 139 4.87 -0.77 -38.09
N PRO A 140 5.18 -1.43 -36.97
CA PRO A 140 6.42 -1.21 -36.26
C PRO A 140 7.61 -1.78 -37.05
N ASP A 141 8.73 -1.08 -37.04
CA ASP A 141 9.98 -1.60 -37.60
C ASP A 141 10.52 -2.77 -36.75
N PRO A 142 11.15 -3.78 -37.38
CA PRO A 142 11.86 -4.84 -36.67
C PRO A 142 12.90 -4.25 -35.70
N VAL A 143 13.01 -4.83 -34.51
CA VAL A 143 13.92 -4.33 -33.48
C VAL A 143 15.09 -5.29 -33.30
N THR A 144 16.30 -4.74 -33.29
CA THR A 144 17.51 -5.50 -32.98
C THR A 144 17.47 -5.96 -31.53
N PHE A 145 17.56 -7.27 -31.30
CA PHE A 145 17.74 -7.79 -29.96
C PHE A 145 19.14 -7.45 -29.46
N ARG A 146 19.21 -6.55 -28.49
CA ARG A 146 20.44 -6.29 -27.73
C ARG A 146 20.38 -7.14 -26.48
N ALA A 147 21.38 -8.00 -26.26
CA ALA A 147 21.48 -8.85 -25.09
C ALA A 147 21.17 -8.02 -23.82
N PRO A 148 20.01 -8.22 -23.17
CA PRO A 148 19.59 -7.28 -22.16
C PRO A 148 20.33 -7.61 -20.87
N LEU A 149 20.87 -6.58 -20.21
CA LEU A 149 21.20 -6.68 -18.79
C LEU A 149 19.95 -7.20 -18.07
N ARG A 150 20.08 -8.29 -17.29
CA ARG A 150 18.96 -8.83 -16.50
C ARG A 150 18.38 -7.72 -15.66
N ARG A 151 17.18 -7.24 -16.04
CA ARG A 151 16.55 -6.10 -15.39
C ARG A 151 16.21 -6.47 -13.94
N ARG A 152 16.20 -5.45 -13.08
CA ARG A 152 15.80 -5.59 -11.68
C ARG A 152 14.28 -5.43 -11.56
N TRP A 153 13.71 -5.94 -10.46
CA TRP A 153 12.28 -5.86 -10.16
C TRP A 153 11.77 -4.42 -10.14
N PHE A 154 12.64 -3.45 -9.85
CA PHE A 154 12.35 -2.02 -9.97
C PHE A 154 11.72 -1.64 -11.32
N ALA A 155 12.13 -2.30 -12.42
CA ALA A 155 11.62 -2.06 -13.77
C ALA A 155 10.16 -2.53 -14.00
N ALA A 156 9.56 -3.28 -13.07
CA ALA A 156 8.17 -3.73 -13.18
C ALA A 156 7.16 -2.57 -13.10
N ALA A 157 7.45 -1.59 -12.25
CA ALA A 157 6.61 -0.42 -12.02
C ALA A 157 7.23 0.83 -12.65
N SER A 158 6.39 1.81 -12.98
CA SER A 158 6.87 3.07 -13.53
C SER A 158 7.58 3.90 -12.45
N PHE A 159 8.55 4.71 -12.86
CA PHE A 159 9.24 5.65 -11.96
C PHE A 159 8.25 6.54 -11.19
N LYS A 160 7.18 7.04 -11.85
CA LYS A 160 6.13 7.82 -11.19
C LYS A 160 5.43 7.06 -10.06
N ARG A 161 5.16 5.75 -10.23
CA ARG A 161 4.54 4.94 -9.16
C ARG A 161 5.48 4.75 -7.97
N TRP A 162 6.77 4.47 -8.23
CA TRP A 162 7.78 4.40 -7.19
C TRP A 162 7.91 5.73 -6.45
N PHE A 163 8.09 6.83 -7.18
CA PHE A 163 8.27 8.16 -6.62
C PHE A 163 7.07 8.58 -5.76
N LEU A 164 5.84 8.43 -6.26
CA LEU A 164 4.64 8.80 -5.49
C LEU A 164 4.47 7.93 -4.24
N THR A 165 4.64 6.60 -4.36
CA THR A 165 4.47 5.71 -3.21
C THR A 165 5.54 5.97 -2.15
N MET A 166 6.80 6.10 -2.55
CA MET A 166 7.91 6.43 -1.65
C MET A 166 7.73 7.81 -1.04
N GLY A 167 7.37 8.80 -1.85
CA GLY A 167 7.14 10.17 -1.40
C GLY A 167 6.05 10.24 -0.34
N PHE A 168 4.90 9.60 -0.56
CA PHE A 168 3.81 9.60 0.43
C PHE A 168 4.15 8.82 1.69
N CYS A 169 4.84 7.67 1.59
CA CYS A 169 5.28 6.94 2.78
C CYS A 169 6.34 7.71 3.59
N LEU A 170 7.32 8.33 2.91
CA LEU A 170 8.33 9.17 3.57
C LEU A 170 7.71 10.42 4.20
N ALA A 171 6.72 11.03 3.54
CA ALA A 171 5.97 12.14 4.11
C ALA A 171 5.21 11.71 5.37
N ALA A 172 4.52 10.56 5.33
CA ALA A 172 3.81 10.03 6.49
C ALA A 172 4.75 9.67 7.66
N LEU A 173 5.94 9.13 7.37
CA LEU A 173 6.96 8.90 8.39
C LEU A 173 7.50 10.23 8.94
N GLY A 174 7.79 11.20 8.07
CA GLY A 174 8.27 12.53 8.46
C GLY A 174 7.27 13.27 9.34
N THR A 175 5.98 13.23 9.01
CA THR A 175 4.92 13.82 9.85
C THR A 175 4.78 13.09 11.18
N SER A 176 4.89 11.76 11.19
CA SER A 176 4.88 10.96 12.43
C SER A 176 6.05 11.31 13.34
N ILE A 177 7.27 11.40 12.79
CA ILE A 177 8.47 11.82 13.54
C ILE A 177 8.28 13.25 14.08
N HIS A 178 7.76 14.17 13.27
CA HIS A 178 7.52 15.54 13.70
C HIS A 178 6.53 15.60 14.87
N PHE A 179 5.40 14.89 14.78
CA PHE A 179 4.40 14.86 15.85
C PHE A 179 4.90 14.16 17.11
N GLU A 180 5.67 13.08 16.97
CA GLU A 180 6.30 12.40 18.11
C GLU A 180 7.27 13.34 18.85
N VAL A 181 8.15 14.03 18.11
CA VAL A 181 9.07 15.03 18.68
C VAL A 181 8.32 16.19 19.33
N LEU A 182 7.22 16.66 18.71
CA LEU A 182 6.37 17.70 19.29
C LEU A 182 5.69 17.22 20.57
N GLY A 183 5.19 15.99 20.61
CA GLY A 183 4.59 15.37 21.78
C GLY A 183 5.58 15.25 22.93
N LEU A 184 6.78 14.73 22.67
CA LEU A 184 7.87 14.66 23.66
C LEU A 184 8.26 16.04 24.20
N ARG A 185 8.34 17.06 23.32
CA ARG A 185 8.60 18.46 23.72
C ARG A 185 7.47 19.03 24.59
N ARG A 186 6.21 18.75 24.25
CA ARG A 186 5.03 19.19 25.04
C ARG A 186 5.01 18.55 26.42
N MET A 187 5.36 17.27 26.51
CA MET A 187 5.52 16.57 27.80
C MET A 187 6.81 16.96 28.54
N ARG A 188 7.63 17.87 27.96
CA ARG A 188 8.95 18.29 28.47
C ARG A 188 9.86 17.11 28.84
N ILE A 189 9.79 16.03 28.07
CA ILE A 189 10.61 14.84 28.29
C ILE A 189 12.01 15.10 27.70
N ASN A 190 13.01 15.20 28.58
CA ASN A 190 14.42 15.27 28.20
C ASN A 190 15.01 13.86 28.02
N THR A 191 16.19 13.76 27.40
CA THR A 191 16.90 12.48 27.16
C THR A 191 17.09 11.62 28.41
N GLN A 192 17.20 12.25 29.59
CA GLN A 192 17.34 11.58 30.89
C GLN A 192 16.04 10.90 31.38
N ASN A 193 14.87 11.32 30.89
CA ASN A 193 13.55 10.84 31.33
C ASN A 193 12.78 10.13 30.20
N LEU A 194 13.47 9.70 29.13
CA LEU A 194 12.82 9.01 27.99
C LEU A 194 12.12 7.71 28.40
N SER A 195 12.65 7.03 29.43
CA SER A 195 12.03 5.83 30.02
C SER A 195 10.61 6.09 30.52
N LEU A 196 10.32 7.30 31.00
CA LEU A 196 8.98 7.69 31.45
C LEU A 196 7.98 7.72 30.29
N ALA A 197 8.38 8.20 29.11
CA ALA A 197 7.55 8.19 27.90
C ALA A 197 7.29 6.77 27.40
N LEU A 198 8.32 5.91 27.46
CA LEU A 198 8.27 4.54 26.95
C LEU A 198 7.55 3.59 27.90
N ASN A 199 7.50 3.90 29.20
CA ASN A 199 6.76 3.14 30.20
C ASN A 199 5.27 3.51 30.25
N THR A 200 4.81 4.47 29.43
CA THR A 200 3.37 4.66 29.25
C THR A 200 2.78 3.41 28.59
N GLY A 201 1.81 2.77 29.25
CA GLY A 201 1.17 1.56 28.74
C GLY A 201 0.51 1.80 27.38
N PHE A 202 0.35 0.74 26.59
CA PHE A 202 -0.31 0.81 25.29
C PHE A 202 -1.77 1.26 25.47
N GLY A 203 -2.16 2.35 24.80
CA GLY A 203 -3.52 2.89 24.89
C GLY A 203 -3.90 3.42 26.28
N ALA A 204 -2.93 3.64 27.17
CA ALA A 204 -3.20 4.16 28.51
C ALA A 204 -3.42 5.68 28.47
N VAL A 205 -4.52 6.15 29.07
CA VAL A 205 -4.82 7.59 29.17
C VAL A 205 -3.83 8.23 30.15
N ASP A 206 -3.01 9.16 29.67
CA ASP A 206 -2.17 10.03 30.49
C ASP A 206 -2.62 11.48 30.29
N SER A 207 -2.93 12.18 31.38
CA SER A 207 -3.32 13.60 31.37
C SER A 207 -2.28 14.53 30.72
N ARG A 208 -1.01 14.11 30.66
CA ARG A 208 0.10 14.84 30.00
C ARG A 208 0.13 14.59 28.48
N ALA A 209 -0.50 13.52 28.02
CA ALA A 209 -0.50 13.07 26.64
C ALA A 209 -1.87 13.23 25.97
N LEU A 210 -2.57 14.32 26.30
CA LEU A 210 -3.81 14.74 25.66
C LEU A 210 -3.52 15.86 24.64
N LEU A 211 -4.05 15.70 23.43
CA LEU A 211 -3.90 16.66 22.35
C LEU A 211 -4.88 17.82 22.52
N ASP A 212 -4.35 18.98 22.91
CA ASP A 212 -5.03 20.25 22.69
C ASP A 212 -4.87 20.65 21.22
N ALA A 213 -5.86 20.29 20.41
CA ALA A 213 -5.91 20.57 18.96
C ALA A 213 -6.66 21.86 18.62
N GLY A 214 -7.06 22.67 19.62
CA GLY A 214 -7.87 23.88 19.39
C GLY A 214 -9.27 23.60 18.85
N LEU A 215 -9.74 22.35 18.95
CA LEU A 215 -11.08 21.92 18.55
C LEU A 215 -12.11 22.28 19.64
N PRO A 216 -13.40 22.41 19.29
CA PRO A 216 -14.47 22.53 20.29
C PRO A 216 -14.37 21.36 21.26
N ARG A 217 -14.27 21.65 22.57
CA ARG A 217 -14.10 20.61 23.60
C ARG A 217 -15.42 20.08 24.16
N LEU A 218 -16.50 20.84 24.00
CA LEU A 218 -17.82 20.51 24.54
C LEU A 218 -18.78 20.06 23.44
N GLY A 219 -19.72 19.19 23.80
CA GLY A 219 -20.84 18.78 22.96
C GLY A 219 -20.56 17.62 21.99
N SER A 220 -21.57 17.26 21.21
CA SER A 220 -21.54 16.13 20.27
C SER A 220 -20.60 16.33 19.08
N GLU A 221 -20.37 17.58 18.67
CA GLU A 221 -19.46 17.93 17.58
C GLU A 221 -18.00 17.62 17.93
N SER A 222 -17.61 17.89 19.19
CA SER A 222 -16.30 17.55 19.74
C SER A 222 -16.00 16.05 19.60
N LEU A 223 -16.98 15.21 19.93
CA LEU A 223 -16.85 13.75 19.80
C LEU A 223 -16.60 13.32 18.35
N VAL A 224 -17.34 13.88 17.39
CA VAL A 224 -17.17 13.55 15.96
C VAL A 224 -15.78 13.95 15.48
N LEU A 225 -15.35 15.17 15.78
CA LEU A 225 -14.05 15.67 15.35
C LEU A 225 -12.90 14.87 15.98
N SER A 226 -12.97 14.56 17.28
CA SER A 226 -11.95 13.76 17.97
C SER A 226 -11.91 12.32 17.46
N VAL A 227 -13.06 11.70 17.13
CA VAL A 227 -13.11 10.37 16.49
C VAL A 227 -12.46 10.40 15.11
N LEU A 228 -12.79 11.39 14.27
CA LEU A 228 -12.19 11.52 12.94
C LEU A 228 -10.68 11.77 13.02
N LEU A 229 -10.24 12.63 13.93
CA LEU A 229 -8.83 12.95 14.13
C LEU A 229 -8.03 11.72 14.61
N ALA A 230 -8.57 10.97 15.59
CA ALA A 230 -7.92 9.76 16.09
C ALA A 230 -7.79 8.67 15.00
N ASN A 231 -8.76 8.60 14.07
CA ASN A 231 -8.78 7.58 13.02
C ASN A 231 -8.12 8.00 11.69
N LEU A 232 -7.85 9.29 11.50
CA LEU A 232 -7.23 9.82 10.28
C LEU A 232 -5.89 9.13 9.93
N PRO A 233 -4.97 8.87 10.87
CA PRO A 233 -3.72 8.18 10.57
C PRO A 233 -3.95 6.75 10.04
N GLN A 234 -4.93 6.02 10.58
CA GLN A 234 -5.28 4.68 10.06
C GLN A 234 -5.88 4.78 8.65
N ALA A 235 -6.69 5.80 8.36
CA ALA A 235 -7.19 6.02 7.00
C ALA A 235 -6.03 6.28 6.01
N ILE A 236 -5.08 7.15 6.37
CA ILE A 236 -3.88 7.45 5.55
C ILE A 236 -3.09 6.17 5.27
N VAL A 237 -2.79 5.39 6.31
CA VAL A 237 -2.05 4.11 6.17
C VAL A 237 -2.80 3.10 5.31
N SER A 238 -4.13 3.08 5.34
CA SER A 238 -4.94 2.24 4.45
C SER A 238 -4.74 2.61 2.97
N PHE A 239 -4.69 3.91 2.65
CA PHE A 239 -4.40 4.36 1.27
C PHE A 239 -2.96 4.07 0.85
N LEU A 240 -2.00 4.26 1.76
CA LEU A 240 -0.60 3.91 1.51
C LEU A 240 -0.44 2.41 1.25
N TYR A 241 -1.18 1.58 1.98
CA TYR A 241 -1.21 0.14 1.77
C TYR A 241 -1.65 -0.22 0.36
N LEU A 242 -2.67 0.44 -0.22
CA LEU A 242 -3.09 0.19 -1.59
C LEU A 242 -1.96 0.48 -2.61
N ALA A 243 -1.24 1.59 -2.43
CA ALA A 243 -0.11 1.95 -3.28
C ALA A 243 1.06 0.97 -3.13
N TYR A 244 1.42 0.63 -1.90
CA TYR A 244 2.46 -0.32 -1.55
C TYR A 244 2.15 -1.72 -2.11
N ASN A 245 0.95 -2.24 -1.83
CA ASN A 245 0.45 -3.52 -2.34
C ASN A 245 0.45 -3.53 -3.87
N GLY A 246 0.06 -2.43 -4.51
CA GLY A 246 0.14 -2.26 -5.96
C GLY A 246 1.55 -2.39 -6.54
N LEU A 247 2.56 -1.85 -5.86
CA LEU A 247 3.97 -2.00 -6.26
C LEU A 247 4.46 -3.45 -6.11
N VAL A 248 4.20 -4.09 -4.96
CA VAL A 248 4.57 -5.49 -4.72
C VAL A 248 3.89 -6.41 -5.73
N THR A 249 2.62 -6.15 -6.03
CA THR A 249 1.86 -6.87 -7.07
C THR A 249 2.50 -6.72 -8.43
N CYS A 250 2.85 -5.50 -8.86
CA CYS A 250 3.54 -5.28 -10.15
C CYS A 250 4.84 -6.06 -10.24
N MET A 251 5.65 -6.05 -9.17
CA MET A 251 6.92 -6.77 -9.12
C MET A 251 6.74 -8.29 -9.17
N CYS A 252 5.79 -8.84 -8.40
CA CYS A 252 5.49 -10.27 -8.41
C CYS A 252 4.96 -10.74 -9.77
N LEU A 253 4.07 -9.96 -10.39
CA LEU A 253 3.53 -10.22 -11.72
C LEU A 253 4.64 -10.24 -12.79
N ALA A 254 5.51 -9.21 -12.80
CA ALA A 254 6.65 -9.17 -13.71
C ALA A 254 7.65 -10.31 -13.45
N HIS A 255 7.85 -10.69 -12.19
CA HIS A 255 8.70 -11.82 -11.83
C HIS A 255 8.12 -13.15 -12.31
N GLU A 256 6.81 -13.37 -12.15
CA GLU A 256 6.14 -14.55 -12.67
C GLU A 256 6.26 -14.63 -14.19
N TYR A 257 5.99 -13.52 -14.89
CA TYR A 257 6.17 -13.41 -16.33
C TYR A 257 7.61 -13.75 -16.75
N SER A 258 8.61 -13.26 -15.99
CA SER A 258 10.02 -13.54 -16.26
C SER A 258 10.41 -15.02 -16.14
N LYS A 259 9.63 -15.86 -15.45
CA LYS A 259 9.94 -17.29 -15.32
C LYS A 259 9.65 -18.08 -16.59
N TYR A 260 8.82 -17.57 -17.50
CA TYR A 260 8.51 -18.25 -18.75
C TYR A 260 9.61 -18.10 -19.81
N GLY A 261 10.55 -17.17 -19.64
CA GLY A 261 11.73 -17.04 -20.51
C GLY A 261 12.95 -17.82 -20.00
N LEU A 262 12.80 -18.74 -19.05
CA LEU A 262 13.90 -19.59 -18.60
C LEU A 262 14.14 -20.71 -19.61
N PRO A 263 15.40 -21.01 -19.98
CA PRO A 263 15.71 -22.12 -20.88
C PRO A 263 15.17 -23.45 -20.36
N ASP A 264 14.68 -24.29 -21.27
CA ASP A 264 14.19 -25.65 -21.02
C ASP A 264 13.13 -25.78 -19.91
N ARG A 265 12.36 -24.72 -19.65
CA ARG A 265 11.35 -24.68 -18.59
C ARG A 265 9.99 -24.20 -19.09
N LYS A 266 9.26 -25.11 -19.74
CA LYS A 266 7.84 -24.93 -20.02
C LYS A 266 7.04 -24.90 -18.72
N LYS A 267 6.09 -23.97 -18.64
CA LYS A 267 5.27 -23.78 -17.44
C LYS A 267 3.82 -23.54 -17.83
N ALA A 268 2.91 -24.18 -17.11
CA ALA A 268 1.48 -23.95 -17.26
C ALA A 268 1.07 -22.55 -16.79
N LEU A 269 0.17 -21.93 -17.54
CA LEU A 269 -0.42 -20.63 -17.19
C LEU A 269 -1.24 -20.73 -15.90
N ARG A 270 -1.15 -19.68 -15.08
CA ARG A 270 -1.90 -19.56 -13.84
C ARG A 270 -3.10 -18.65 -14.04
N VAL A 271 -4.30 -19.21 -14.03
CA VAL A 271 -5.56 -18.56 -14.42
C VAL A 271 -6.61 -18.64 -13.31
N THR A 272 -7.66 -17.83 -13.40
CA THR A 272 -8.80 -17.85 -12.48
C THR A 272 -9.65 -19.11 -12.63
N THR A 273 -9.96 -19.51 -13.86
CA THR A 273 -10.74 -20.70 -14.19
C THR A 273 -9.91 -21.66 -15.05
N PRO A 274 -9.21 -22.65 -14.45
CA PRO A 274 -8.28 -23.51 -15.18
C PRO A 274 -8.98 -24.45 -16.15
N ARG A 275 -8.38 -24.62 -17.33
CA ARG A 275 -8.73 -25.63 -18.34
C ARG A 275 -7.47 -26.38 -18.79
N GLY A 276 -7.59 -27.67 -19.12
CA GLY A 276 -6.46 -28.49 -19.53
C GLY A 276 -5.39 -28.59 -18.45
N GLN A 277 -4.14 -28.26 -18.78
CA GLN A 277 -3.00 -28.33 -17.85
C GLN A 277 -2.74 -27.01 -17.10
N GLN A 278 -3.61 -26.00 -17.25
CA GLN A 278 -3.51 -24.72 -16.54
C GLN A 278 -3.64 -24.90 -15.02
N ARG A 279 -3.07 -23.96 -14.26
CA ARG A 279 -3.10 -23.96 -12.79
C ARG A 279 -4.05 -22.89 -12.30
N SER A 280 -4.76 -23.16 -11.20
CA SER A 280 -5.56 -22.13 -10.54
C SER A 280 -4.66 -21.06 -9.90
N THR A 281 -5.15 -19.83 -9.88
CA THR A 281 -4.50 -18.68 -9.23
C THR A 281 -4.56 -18.76 -7.70
N TYR A 282 -3.80 -17.89 -7.02
CA TYR A 282 -3.92 -17.73 -5.57
C TYR A 282 -5.23 -17.00 -5.26
N TYR A 283 -5.86 -17.34 -4.14
CA TYR A 283 -7.07 -16.67 -3.65
C TYR A 283 -6.86 -15.14 -3.50
N LEU A 284 -5.66 -14.73 -3.07
CA LEU A 284 -5.18 -13.36 -3.09
C LEU A 284 -4.16 -13.26 -4.22
N GLN A 285 -4.41 -12.51 -5.30
CA GLN A 285 -3.60 -12.36 -6.53
C GLN A 285 -2.05 -12.51 -6.39
N LEU A 286 -1.50 -12.13 -5.23
CA LEU A 286 -0.11 -12.28 -4.78
C LEU A 286 0.23 -13.67 -4.18
N PRO A 287 1.45 -14.21 -4.40
CA PRO A 287 1.90 -15.40 -3.67
C PRO A 287 1.88 -15.19 -2.15
N PHE A 288 1.44 -16.20 -1.39
CA PHE A 288 1.34 -16.13 0.08
C PHE A 288 2.63 -15.70 0.79
N ARG A 289 3.80 -16.02 0.22
CA ARG A 289 5.12 -15.59 0.72
C ARG A 289 5.31 -14.07 0.77
N TYR A 290 4.53 -13.31 -0.01
CA TYR A 290 4.53 -11.85 0.02
C TYR A 290 3.22 -11.31 0.62
N ALA A 291 2.08 -11.94 0.31
CA ALA A 291 0.78 -11.51 0.81
C ALA A 291 0.65 -11.64 2.33
N ALA A 292 1.09 -12.76 2.92
CA ALA A 292 0.93 -12.98 4.36
C ALA A 292 1.80 -12.04 5.21
N PRO A 293 3.12 -11.85 4.93
CA PRO A 293 3.91 -10.87 5.67
C PRO A 293 3.39 -9.44 5.51
N LEU A 294 2.91 -9.09 4.31
CA LEU A 294 2.33 -7.78 4.04
C LEU A 294 1.04 -7.54 4.82
N LEU A 295 0.16 -8.54 4.90
CA LEU A 295 -1.08 -8.47 5.66
C LEU A 295 -0.80 -8.39 7.16
N VAL A 296 0.08 -9.26 7.69
CA VAL A 296 0.49 -9.22 9.09
C VAL A 296 1.09 -7.86 9.44
N ALA A 297 2.04 -7.36 8.65
CA ALA A 297 2.66 -6.06 8.90
C ALA A 297 1.64 -4.91 8.84
N SER A 298 0.72 -4.94 7.87
CA SER A 298 -0.34 -3.93 7.77
C SER A 298 -1.30 -3.98 8.96
N THR A 299 -1.77 -5.16 9.38
CA THR A 299 -2.63 -5.34 10.55
C THR A 299 -1.93 -4.87 11.83
N THR A 300 -0.66 -5.27 12.02
CA THR A 300 0.14 -4.82 13.17
C THR A 300 0.33 -3.31 13.15
N LEU A 301 0.57 -2.70 11.98
CA LEU A 301 0.70 -1.25 11.86
C LEU A 301 -0.60 -0.53 12.25
N HIS A 302 -1.75 -1.02 11.78
CA HIS A 302 -3.06 -0.47 12.17
C HIS A 302 -3.34 -0.59 13.67
N TRP A 303 -2.98 -1.74 14.25
CA TRP A 303 -3.12 -1.97 15.68
C TRP A 303 -2.20 -1.05 16.50
N LEU A 304 -0.93 -0.91 16.12
CA LEU A 304 0.00 0.01 16.79
C LEU A 304 -0.49 1.46 16.72
N ILE A 305 -1.04 1.88 15.58
CA ILE A 305 -1.61 3.23 15.45
C ILE A 305 -2.82 3.41 16.35
N SER A 306 -3.69 2.40 16.51
CA SER A 306 -4.83 2.51 17.43
C SER A 306 -4.43 2.56 18.90
N GLN A 307 -3.28 1.98 19.27
CA GLN A 307 -2.72 2.11 20.60
C GLN A 307 -1.91 3.40 20.77
N GLY A 308 -1.44 3.99 19.67
CA GLY A 308 -0.63 5.20 19.67
C GLY A 308 -1.44 6.50 19.61
N ILE A 309 -2.61 6.49 18.97
CA ILE A 309 -3.52 7.64 18.87
C ILE A 309 -4.94 7.11 19.09
N PHE A 310 -5.58 7.57 20.17
CA PHE A 310 -6.88 7.03 20.58
C PHE A 310 -7.79 8.13 21.11
N LEU A 311 -9.10 7.88 21.06
CA LEU A 311 -10.10 8.78 21.65
C LEU A 311 -10.08 8.64 23.17
N ALA A 312 -9.95 9.76 23.88
CA ALA A 312 -10.12 9.85 25.33
C ALA A 312 -11.37 10.69 25.64
N ARG A 313 -12.34 10.10 26.33
CA ARG A 313 -13.53 10.83 26.79
C ARG A 313 -13.46 11.00 28.30
N ILE A 314 -13.49 12.24 28.74
CA ILE A 314 -13.31 12.59 30.14
C ILE A 314 -14.67 13.08 30.66
N SER A 315 -15.17 12.42 31.71
CA SER A 315 -16.39 12.82 32.39
C SER A 315 -16.04 13.49 33.71
N THR A 316 -16.61 14.67 33.93
CA THR A 316 -16.36 15.44 35.14
C THR A 316 -17.48 15.22 36.15
N THR A 317 -17.09 14.85 37.36
CA THR A 317 -17.99 14.69 38.51
C THR A 317 -17.69 15.75 39.55
N ASP A 318 -18.73 16.26 40.20
CA ASP A 318 -18.59 17.20 41.32
C ASP A 318 -18.14 16.49 42.61
N TYR A 319 -17.80 17.23 43.68
CA TYR A 319 -17.39 16.68 44.98
C TYR A 319 -18.43 15.76 45.64
N LYS A 320 -19.69 15.79 45.17
CA LYS A 320 -20.77 14.89 45.57
C LYS A 320 -20.89 13.63 44.71
N GLY A 321 -19.98 13.40 43.75
CA GLY A 321 -20.05 12.30 42.78
C GLY A 321 -21.14 12.44 41.71
N GLN A 322 -21.83 13.58 41.67
CA GLN A 322 -22.86 13.84 40.66
C GLN A 322 -22.19 14.30 39.35
N GLY A 323 -22.43 13.56 38.27
CA GLY A 323 -21.88 13.90 36.95
C GLY A 323 -22.57 15.12 36.35
N ASN A 324 -21.79 16.05 35.82
CA ASN A 324 -22.33 17.16 35.04
C ASN A 324 -22.03 16.95 33.55
N SER A 325 -23.00 16.40 32.80
CA SER A 325 -22.84 16.09 31.37
C SER A 325 -22.56 17.32 30.50
N ALA A 326 -22.82 18.54 30.99
CA ALA A 326 -22.47 19.77 30.28
C ALA A 326 -20.96 20.02 30.21
N ASN A 327 -20.19 19.43 31.14
CA ASN A 327 -18.74 19.61 31.25
C ASN A 327 -17.95 18.38 30.75
N ASP A 328 -18.63 17.34 30.27
CA ASP A 328 -17.97 16.20 29.63
C ASP A 328 -17.31 16.64 28.32
N PHE A 329 -16.06 16.25 28.11
CA PHE A 329 -15.30 16.60 26.91
C PHE A 329 -14.61 15.39 26.27
N SER A 330 -14.34 15.49 24.97
CA SER A 330 -13.71 14.43 24.18
C SER A 330 -12.41 14.95 23.56
N GLU A 331 -11.29 14.35 23.92
CA GLU A 331 -9.96 14.67 23.43
C GLU A 331 -9.30 13.47 22.76
N VAL A 332 -8.16 13.70 22.13
CA VAL A 332 -7.35 12.64 21.52
C VAL A 332 -6.12 12.42 22.39
N GLY A 333 -6.01 11.22 22.94
CA GLY A 333 -4.81 10.78 23.64
C GLY A 333 -3.76 10.24 22.67
N TYR A 334 -2.50 10.33 23.04
CA TYR A 334 -1.41 9.68 22.31
C TYR A 334 -0.44 8.94 23.23
N SER A 335 0.20 7.90 22.70
CA SER A 335 1.22 7.11 23.40
C SER A 335 2.48 6.97 22.54
N CYS A 336 3.62 7.37 23.08
CA CYS A 336 4.89 7.42 22.35
C CYS A 336 5.39 6.04 21.91
N LEU A 337 5.31 5.03 22.78
CA LEU A 337 5.87 3.71 22.48
C LEU A 337 5.19 3.04 21.27
N PRO A 338 3.85 2.93 21.18
CA PRO A 338 3.21 2.38 19.99
C PRO A 338 3.48 3.18 18.71
N ILE A 339 3.56 4.52 18.78
CA ILE A 339 3.93 5.37 17.63
C ILE A 339 5.36 5.06 17.17
N LEU A 340 6.30 4.95 18.10
CA LEU A 340 7.69 4.56 17.81
C LEU A 340 7.77 3.19 17.13
N LEU A 341 7.07 2.18 17.65
CA LEU A 341 7.03 0.86 17.05
C LEU A 341 6.39 0.87 15.66
N ALA A 342 5.35 1.69 15.44
CA ALA A 342 4.74 1.88 14.13
C ALA A 342 5.74 2.50 13.13
N MET A 343 6.53 3.49 13.56
CA MET A 343 7.58 4.10 12.73
C MET A 343 8.69 3.11 12.36
N ILE A 344 9.13 2.29 13.32
CA ILE A 344 10.14 1.24 13.07
C ILE A 344 9.60 0.23 12.06
N LEU A 345 8.37 -0.27 12.26
CA LEU A 345 7.73 -1.21 11.35
C LEU A 345 7.54 -0.60 9.94
N GLY A 346 7.05 0.64 9.84
CA GLY A 346 6.89 1.35 8.58
C GLY A 346 8.22 1.53 7.83
N THR A 347 9.29 1.85 8.55
CA THR A 347 10.65 1.96 7.98
C THR A 347 11.16 0.61 7.49
N ALA A 348 10.96 -0.47 8.26
CA ALA A 348 11.30 -1.82 7.84
C ALA A 348 10.53 -2.25 6.58
N MET A 349 9.23 -1.92 6.48
CA MET A 349 8.42 -2.17 5.29
C MET A 349 8.95 -1.41 4.06
N LEU A 350 9.41 -0.17 4.22
CA LEU A 350 10.04 0.61 3.15
C LEU A 350 11.37 0.00 2.69
N ALA A 351 12.23 -0.38 3.63
CA ALA A 351 13.48 -1.07 3.32
C ALA A 351 13.22 -2.39 2.58
N ALA A 352 12.21 -3.15 3.00
CA ALA A 352 11.85 -4.43 2.38
C ALA A 352 11.41 -4.28 0.91
N ILE A 353 10.58 -3.28 0.58
CA ILE A 353 10.12 -3.08 -0.81
C ILE A 353 11.24 -2.57 -1.71
N VAL A 354 12.13 -1.70 -1.21
CA VAL A 354 13.33 -1.25 -1.93
C VAL A 354 14.28 -2.44 -2.17
N GLY A 355 14.51 -3.26 -1.13
CA GLY A 355 15.28 -4.50 -1.22
C GLY A 355 14.72 -5.48 -2.25
N CYS A 356 13.39 -5.65 -2.29
CA CYS A 356 12.73 -6.43 -3.33
C CYS A 356 12.96 -5.85 -4.73
N GLY A 357 12.95 -4.52 -4.86
CA GLY A 357 13.22 -3.81 -6.10
C GLY A 357 14.62 -4.08 -6.69
N PHE A 358 15.61 -4.39 -5.86
CA PHE A 358 16.97 -4.71 -6.30
C PHE A 358 17.15 -6.13 -6.85
N ARG A 359 16.20 -7.04 -6.61
CA ARG A 359 16.27 -8.41 -7.12
C ARG A 359 16.27 -8.43 -8.64
N LYS A 360 17.04 -9.33 -9.24
CA LYS A 360 17.05 -9.54 -10.70
C LYS A 360 15.85 -10.40 -11.13
N PHE A 361 15.36 -10.18 -12.35
CA PHE A 361 14.39 -11.09 -12.97
C PHE A 361 15.02 -12.43 -13.33
N ALA A 362 14.17 -13.44 -13.52
CA ALA A 362 14.62 -14.82 -13.78
C ALA A 362 15.26 -14.97 -15.17
N SER A 363 14.76 -14.23 -16.17
CA SER A 363 15.22 -14.31 -17.55
C SER A 363 15.33 -12.93 -18.21
N HIS A 364 15.68 -12.96 -19.49
CA HIS A 364 15.91 -11.81 -20.37
C HIS A 364 14.66 -11.36 -21.14
N ILE A 365 13.51 -12.01 -20.92
CA ILE A 365 12.24 -11.65 -21.55
C ILE A 365 11.90 -10.16 -21.33
N PRO A 366 11.43 -9.43 -22.36
CA PRO A 366 10.98 -8.05 -22.22
C PRO A 366 9.91 -7.91 -21.12
N VAL A 367 10.05 -6.93 -20.23
CA VAL A 367 9.16 -6.80 -19.07
C VAL A 367 7.80 -6.26 -19.51
N ALA A 368 6.81 -7.13 -19.71
CA ALA A 368 5.43 -6.77 -20.00
C ALA A 368 4.68 -6.28 -18.75
N GLY A 369 4.89 -6.94 -17.59
CA GLY A 369 4.17 -6.64 -16.36
C GLY A 369 2.66 -6.81 -16.52
N SER A 370 1.87 -5.80 -16.15
CA SER A 370 0.40 -5.78 -16.31
C SER A 370 -0.08 -5.07 -17.58
N CYS A 371 0.77 -4.95 -18.62
CA CYS A 371 0.44 -4.23 -19.84
C CYS A 371 -0.17 -5.17 -20.88
N SER A 372 -1.47 -5.05 -21.12
CA SER A 372 -2.19 -5.93 -22.04
C SER A 372 -1.60 -5.94 -23.46
N VAL A 373 -1.19 -4.78 -23.98
CA VAL A 373 -0.59 -4.69 -25.32
C VAL A 373 0.73 -5.47 -25.41
N ALA A 374 1.57 -5.39 -24.38
CA ALA A 374 2.83 -6.14 -24.35
C ALA A 374 2.61 -7.64 -24.16
N LEU A 375 1.58 -8.04 -23.40
CA LEU A 375 1.19 -9.45 -23.26
C LEU A 375 0.64 -10.03 -24.57
N ALA A 376 -0.22 -9.28 -25.26
CA ALA A 376 -0.78 -9.66 -26.55
C ALA A 376 0.32 -9.78 -27.63
N ALA A 377 1.24 -8.82 -27.68
CA ALA A 377 2.38 -8.85 -28.60
C ALA A 377 3.29 -10.08 -28.42
N ALA A 378 3.36 -10.63 -27.21
CA ALA A 378 4.11 -11.86 -26.93
C ALA A 378 3.31 -13.14 -27.20
N ALA A 379 2.00 -13.06 -27.45
CA ALA A 379 1.08 -14.19 -27.58
C ALA A 379 0.77 -14.58 -29.05
N HIS A 380 1.56 -14.11 -30.02
CA HIS A 380 1.46 -14.50 -31.42
C HIS A 380 2.09 -15.88 -31.66
N ARG A 381 1.42 -16.92 -31.16
CA ARG A 381 1.84 -18.32 -31.31
C ARG A 381 1.82 -18.80 -32.77
N PRO A 382 2.54 -19.89 -33.11
CA PRO A 382 2.39 -20.57 -34.39
C PRO A 382 0.94 -21.01 -34.65
N LYS A 383 0.51 -21.04 -35.91
CA LYS A 383 -0.89 -21.32 -36.28
C LYS A 383 -1.33 -22.74 -35.91
N ASP A 384 -0.41 -23.69 -36.01
CA ASP A 384 -0.57 -25.10 -35.67
C ASP A 384 -0.62 -25.37 -34.15
N ASP A 385 -0.08 -24.48 -33.32
CA ASP A 385 -0.08 -24.60 -31.85
C ASP A 385 -1.42 -24.16 -31.22
N VAL A 386 -2.56 -24.69 -31.68
CA VAL A 386 -3.90 -24.23 -31.30
C VAL A 386 -4.15 -24.30 -29.78
N ASP A 387 -3.58 -25.31 -29.13
CA ASP A 387 -3.77 -25.59 -27.71
C ASP A 387 -2.74 -24.92 -26.78
N ALA A 388 -1.89 -24.02 -27.29
CA ALA A 388 -0.87 -23.31 -26.49
C ALA A 388 -1.44 -22.68 -25.22
N ALA A 389 -2.68 -22.20 -25.27
CA ALA A 389 -3.33 -21.60 -24.11
C ALA A 389 -3.52 -22.60 -22.94
N PHE A 390 -3.72 -23.88 -23.24
CA PHE A 390 -4.05 -24.93 -22.27
C PHE A 390 -2.87 -25.83 -21.89
N LEU A 391 -1.75 -25.71 -22.61
CA LEU A 391 -0.54 -26.48 -22.41
C LEU A 391 0.55 -25.69 -21.66
N PRO A 392 1.59 -26.37 -21.15
CA PRO A 392 2.77 -25.68 -20.62
C PRO A 392 3.50 -24.92 -21.73
N VAL A 393 3.67 -23.60 -21.54
CA VAL A 393 4.30 -22.71 -22.52
C VAL A 393 5.65 -22.19 -22.04
N GLN A 394 6.48 -21.81 -22.99
CA GLN A 394 7.72 -21.07 -22.78
C GLN A 394 7.75 -19.90 -23.77
N TRP A 395 8.44 -18.82 -23.41
CA TRP A 395 8.70 -17.71 -24.31
C TRP A 395 10.12 -17.81 -24.85
N GLY A 396 10.26 -17.69 -26.17
CA GLY A 396 11.55 -17.66 -26.85
C GLY A 396 11.36 -17.57 -28.36
N GLU A 397 12.45 -17.77 -29.11
CA GLU A 397 12.44 -17.73 -30.57
C GLU A 397 11.84 -19.01 -31.16
N VAL A 398 10.89 -18.85 -32.09
CA VAL A 398 10.31 -19.95 -32.87
C VAL A 398 10.87 -19.90 -34.28
N ARG A 399 11.86 -20.76 -34.56
CA ARG A 399 12.60 -20.75 -35.83
C ARG A 399 11.75 -21.04 -37.07
N SER A 400 10.64 -21.78 -36.92
CA SER A 400 9.74 -22.12 -38.02
C SER A 400 8.92 -20.93 -38.54
N GLU A 401 8.82 -19.85 -37.76
CA GLU A 401 7.97 -18.69 -38.08
C GLU A 401 8.78 -17.42 -38.44
N GLY A 402 10.12 -17.49 -38.38
CA GLY A 402 11.03 -16.41 -38.75
C GLY A 402 11.86 -16.71 -40.01
N THR A 403 12.49 -15.68 -40.59
CA THR A 403 13.52 -15.83 -41.64
C THR A 403 14.91 -15.80 -41.01
N ASN A 404 15.97 -16.15 -41.75
CA ASN A 404 17.35 -16.06 -41.26
C ASN A 404 17.72 -14.65 -40.77
N GLU A 405 17.12 -13.60 -41.35
CA GLU A 405 17.39 -12.20 -41.01
C GLU A 405 16.49 -11.69 -39.87
N ILE A 406 15.21 -12.07 -39.86
CA ILE A 406 14.19 -11.59 -38.92
C ILE A 406 13.58 -12.77 -38.16
N GLY A 407 13.92 -12.89 -36.88
CA GLY A 407 13.34 -13.91 -36.00
C GLY A 407 11.97 -13.53 -35.45
N HIS A 408 11.20 -14.54 -35.02
CA HIS A 408 9.92 -14.38 -34.32
C HIS A 408 9.99 -14.95 -32.91
N CYS A 409 9.46 -14.23 -31.92
CA CYS A 409 9.39 -14.70 -30.53
C CYS A 409 7.96 -14.71 -30.02
N CYS A 410 7.56 -15.76 -29.33
CA CYS A 410 6.24 -15.82 -28.73
C CYS A 410 6.18 -16.84 -27.58
N PHE A 411 5.08 -16.81 -26.85
CA PHE A 411 4.66 -17.91 -26.01
C PHE A 411 4.13 -19.05 -26.88
N THR A 412 4.70 -20.24 -26.73
CA THR A 412 4.27 -21.44 -27.46
C THR A 412 4.49 -22.70 -26.61
N SER A 413 3.73 -23.76 -26.92
CA SER A 413 3.95 -25.10 -26.40
C SER A 413 5.05 -25.86 -27.16
N HIS A 414 5.51 -25.34 -28.30
CA HIS A 414 6.57 -25.92 -29.13
C HIS A 414 7.97 -25.69 -28.55
N GLU A 415 8.99 -26.18 -29.24
CA GLU A 415 10.38 -25.92 -28.89
C GLU A 415 10.76 -24.47 -29.20
N VAL A 416 11.35 -23.80 -28.22
CA VAL A 416 11.81 -22.40 -28.35
C VAL A 416 13.31 -22.33 -28.15
N HIS A 417 13.92 -21.37 -28.82
CA HIS A 417 15.36 -21.15 -28.78
C HIS A 417 15.69 -19.83 -28.10
N ASP A 418 16.90 -19.74 -27.55
CA ASP A 418 17.43 -18.47 -27.04
C ASP A 418 17.62 -17.47 -28.18
N LEU A 419 17.42 -16.19 -27.86
CA LEU A 419 17.54 -15.10 -28.81
C LEU A 419 19.01 -14.81 -29.13
N ILE A 420 19.29 -14.52 -30.40
CA ILE A 420 20.62 -14.21 -30.93
C ILE A 420 20.90 -12.71 -30.80
N PRO A 421 21.91 -12.29 -30.01
CA PRO A 421 22.29 -10.89 -29.90
C PRO A 421 22.68 -10.30 -31.27
N GLY A 422 22.14 -9.12 -31.59
CA GLY A 422 22.42 -8.43 -32.85
C GLY A 422 21.47 -8.78 -34.00
N ARG A 423 20.62 -9.81 -33.87
CA ARG A 423 19.61 -10.17 -34.88
C ARG A 423 18.35 -9.31 -34.76
N LEU A 424 17.68 -9.07 -35.88
CA LEU A 424 16.39 -8.40 -35.90
C LEU A 424 15.29 -9.38 -35.50
N TYR A 425 14.34 -8.89 -34.71
CA TYR A 425 13.14 -9.63 -34.39
C TYR A 425 11.91 -8.77 -34.70
N ALA A 426 10.97 -9.41 -35.38
CA ALA A 426 9.64 -8.89 -35.63
C ALA A 426 8.65 -10.05 -35.38
N GLY A 427 7.39 -9.84 -35.71
CA GLY A 427 6.36 -10.88 -35.63
C GLY A 427 6.58 -11.95 -36.69
N THR A 428 5.56 -12.78 -36.90
CA THR A 428 5.59 -13.86 -37.88
C THR A 428 5.96 -13.34 -39.28
N ALA A 429 7.01 -13.91 -39.87
CA ALA A 429 7.48 -13.51 -41.20
C ALA A 429 6.67 -14.17 -42.35
N ARG A 430 5.83 -15.15 -42.03
CA ARG A 430 4.87 -15.73 -42.98
C ARG A 430 3.78 -14.71 -43.29
N LYS A 431 3.64 -14.34 -44.57
CA LYS A 431 2.46 -13.60 -45.05
C LYS A 431 1.19 -14.33 -44.62
N SER A 432 0.22 -13.60 -44.08
CA SER A 432 -1.15 -14.08 -43.99
C SER A 432 -1.58 -14.53 -45.39
N TYR A 433 -1.98 -15.79 -45.53
CA TYR A 433 -2.65 -16.25 -46.73
C TYR A 433 -3.96 -15.45 -46.78
N HIS A 434 -4.04 -14.45 -47.65
CA HIS A 434 -5.31 -13.82 -47.98
C HIS A 434 -6.14 -14.89 -48.66
N ASP A 435 -7.28 -15.24 -48.06
CA ASP A 435 -8.27 -16.08 -48.69
C ASP A 435 -8.81 -15.29 -49.90
N SER A 436 -8.30 -15.61 -51.08
CA SER A 436 -8.77 -15.09 -52.37
C SER A 436 -10.09 -15.77 -52.72
N SER A 437 -11.12 -15.51 -51.92
CA SER A 437 -12.48 -16.02 -52.15
C SER A 437 -13.50 -14.90 -52.01
N ASN A 438 -13.23 -13.77 -52.65
CA ASN A 438 -14.20 -12.73 -52.99
C ASN A 438 -13.68 -11.97 -54.21
N ASP A 439 -13.75 -12.63 -55.37
CA ASP A 439 -13.92 -12.00 -56.68
C ASP A 439 -15.34 -12.32 -57.16
#